data_AF-A0A937DYD2-F1
#
_entry.id   AF-A0A937DYD2-F1
#
_cell.length_a   1.000
_cell.length_b   1.000
_cell.length_c   1.000
_cell.angle_alpha   90.00
_cell.angle_beta   90.00
_cell.angle_gamma   90.00
#
_symmetry.space_group_name_H-M   'P 1'
#
loop_
_entity.id
_entity.type
_entity.pdbx_description
1 polymer ?
#
loop_
_entity_poly.entity_id
_entity_poly.type
_entity_poly.pdbx_seq_one_letter_code
_entity_poly.pdbx_strand_id
1 'polypeptide(L)'
;MEKELKNLLYAGVDLAAAASEKFQKSVTELVDKGTISPEDGKKWVDDMFTKTEERKAEFEKKYKEFTSKLKGSVKKNTEDEVEELRKKLADLEAKLAKSKGGAQNAAK
;
A
#
# COMPACT_ATOMS: atom_id res chain seq x y z
N MET A 1 1.94 5.66 6.70
CA MET A 1 1.83 5.11 5.33
C MET A 1 0.79 3.99 5.19
N GLU A 2 0.77 2.93 6.02
CA GLU A 2 -0.20 1.82 5.83
C GLU A 2 -1.68 2.25 5.85
N LYS A 3 -2.04 3.20 6.72
CA LYS A 3 -3.43 3.71 6.85
C LYS A 3 -3.89 4.49 5.61
N GLU A 4 -3.02 5.28 5.01
CA GLU A 4 -3.31 6.06 3.81
C GLU A 4 -3.42 5.18 2.57
N LEU A 5 -2.57 4.15 2.45
CA LEU A 5 -2.66 3.16 1.38
C LEU A 5 -3.98 2.39 1.44
N LYS A 6 -4.41 1.96 2.64
CA LYS A 6 -5.72 1.32 2.84
C LYS A 6 -6.86 2.25 2.43
N ASN A 7 -6.83 3.51 2.87
CA ASN A 7 -7.85 4.48 2.50
C ASN A 7 -7.91 4.75 0.99
N LEU A 8 -6.76 4.84 0.31
CA LEU A 8 -6.69 4.97 -1.15
C LEU A 8 -7.32 3.74 -1.85
N LEU A 9 -7.02 2.55 -1.36
CA LEU A 9 -7.53 1.29 -1.92
C LEU A 9 -9.05 1.20 -1.75
N TYR A 10 -9.58 1.56 -0.57
CA TYR A 10 -11.02 1.68 -0.33
C TYR A 10 -11.68 2.72 -1.24
N ALA A 11 -11.08 3.90 -1.40
CA ALA A 11 -11.58 4.92 -2.33
C ALA A 11 -11.55 4.45 -3.80
N GLY A 12 -10.61 3.56 -4.14
CA GLY A 12 -10.53 2.96 -5.48
C GLY A 12 -11.63 1.94 -5.78
N VAL A 13 -12.25 1.34 -4.76
CA VAL A 13 -13.32 0.34 -4.95
C VAL A 13 -14.54 0.97 -5.63
N ASP A 14 -14.95 2.16 -5.20
CA ASP A 14 -16.11 2.86 -5.77
C ASP A 14 -15.89 3.21 -7.25
N LEU A 15 -14.67 3.66 -7.58
CA LEU A 15 -14.30 3.93 -8.97
C LEU A 15 -14.30 2.66 -9.84
N ALA A 16 -13.80 1.55 -9.30
CA ALA A 16 -13.80 0.26 -10.00
C ALA A 16 -15.23 -0.29 -10.19
N ALA A 17 -16.11 -0.09 -9.22
CA ALA A 17 -17.53 -0.45 -9.32
C ALA A 17 -18.21 0.37 -10.44
N ALA A 18 -18.04 1.70 -10.44
CA ALA A 18 -18.58 2.56 -11.48
C ALA A 18 -18.06 2.21 -12.88
N ALA A 19 -16.77 1.86 -12.99
CA ALA A 19 -16.19 1.40 -14.25
C ALA A 19 -16.80 0.07 -14.73
N SER A 20 -16.99 -0.89 -13.81
CA SER A 20 -17.62 -2.18 -14.11
C SER A 20 -19.07 -2.02 -14.58
N GLU A 21 -19.85 -1.17 -13.91
CA GLU A 21 -21.22 -0.86 -14.34
C GLU A 21 -21.25 -0.20 -15.72
N LYS A 22 -20.33 0.73 -15.99
CA LYS A 22 -20.25 1.39 -17.30
C LYS A 22 -19.85 0.41 -18.40
N PHE A 23 -18.96 -0.54 -18.11
CA PHE A 23 -18.61 -1.61 -19.03
C PHE A 23 -19.82 -2.48 -19.38
N GLN A 24 -20.55 -2.97 -18.37
CA GLN A 24 -21.77 -3.76 -18.58
C GLN A 24 -22.80 -3.01 -19.42
N LYS A 25 -23.08 -1.74 -19.09
CA LYS A 25 -24.00 -0.90 -19.86
C LYS A 25 -23.54 -0.72 -21.31
N SER A 26 -22.25 -0.51 -21.54
CA SER A 26 -21.70 -0.35 -22.89
C SER A 26 -21.87 -1.62 -23.71
N VAL A 27 -21.67 -2.80 -23.10
CA VAL A 27 -21.89 -4.08 -23.77
C VAL A 27 -23.37 -4.29 -24.07
N THR A 28 -24.27 -4.01 -23.11
CA THR A 28 -25.72 -4.09 -23.34
C THR A 28 -26.17 -3.16 -24.46
N GLU A 29 -25.69 -1.91 -24.51
CA GLU A 29 -26.01 -0.99 -25.59
C GLU A 29 -25.55 -1.49 -26.97
N LEU A 30 -24.41 -2.18 -27.04
CA LEU A 30 -23.91 -2.75 -28.30
C LEU A 30 -24.77 -3.94 -28.74
N VAL A 31 -25.32 -4.72 -27.80
CA VAL A 31 -26.30 -5.77 -28.08
C VAL A 31 -27.61 -5.15 -28.60
N ASP A 32 -28.13 -4.12 -27.91
CA ASP A 32 -29.38 -3.45 -28.28
C ASP A 32 -29.32 -2.78 -29.65
N LYS A 33 -28.15 -2.23 -30.01
CA LYS A 33 -27.88 -1.67 -31.35
C LYS A 33 -27.72 -2.74 -32.44
N GLY A 34 -27.73 -4.02 -32.08
CA GLY A 34 -27.54 -5.15 -32.99
C GLY A 34 -26.10 -5.29 -33.51
N THR A 35 -25.13 -4.58 -32.91
CA THR A 35 -23.72 -4.62 -33.30
C THR A 35 -23.05 -5.93 -32.88
N ILE A 36 -23.52 -6.52 -31.78
CA ILE A 36 -23.07 -7.82 -31.26
C ILE A 36 -24.29 -8.66 -30.86
N SER A 37 -24.14 -9.98 -30.90
CA SER A 37 -25.20 -10.88 -30.46
C SER A 37 -25.38 -10.82 -28.92
N PRO A 38 -26.57 -11.12 -28.39
CA PRO A 38 -26.77 -11.25 -26.94
C PRO A 38 -25.84 -12.28 -26.29
N GLU A 39 -25.50 -13.33 -27.04
CA GLU A 39 -24.60 -14.42 -26.63
C GLU A 39 -23.17 -13.91 -26.44
N ASP A 40 -22.69 -13.12 -27.41
CA ASP A 40 -21.36 -12.50 -27.38
C ASP A 40 -21.27 -11.44 -26.28
N GLY A 41 -22.31 -10.61 -26.11
CA GLY A 41 -22.36 -9.61 -25.05
C GLY A 41 -22.26 -10.24 -23.66
N LYS A 42 -23.02 -11.32 -23.41
CA LYS A 42 -22.91 -12.08 -22.17
C LYS A 42 -21.50 -12.64 -21.97
N LYS A 43 -20.93 -13.24 -23.02
CA LYS A 43 -19.56 -13.77 -22.98
C LYS A 43 -18.52 -12.70 -22.66
N TRP A 44 -18.66 -11.49 -23.18
CA TRP A 44 -17.72 -10.39 -22.88
C TRP A 44 -17.75 -9.96 -21.42
N VAL A 45 -18.94 -9.88 -20.83
CA VAL A 45 -19.09 -9.58 -19.40
C VAL A 45 -18.52 -10.72 -18.56
N ASP A 46 -18.85 -11.98 -18.90
CA ASP A 46 -18.35 -13.16 -18.20
C ASP A 46 -16.81 -13.28 -18.30
N ASP A 47 -16.23 -12.98 -19.47
CA ASP A 47 -14.79 -12.96 -19.70
C ASP A 47 -14.09 -11.88 -18.85
N MET A 48 -14.72 -10.70 -18.68
CA MET A 48 -14.20 -9.66 -17.79
C MET A 48 -14.17 -10.12 -16.34
N PHE A 49 -15.24 -10.75 -15.84
CA PHE A 49 -15.26 -11.29 -14.47
C PHE A 49 -14.24 -12.40 -14.29
N THR A 50 -14.17 -13.34 -15.23
CA THR A 50 -13.24 -14.48 -15.18
C THR A 50 -11.79 -13.99 -15.16
N LYS A 51 -11.41 -13.10 -16.09
CA LYS A 51 -10.07 -12.50 -16.12
C LYS A 51 -9.76 -11.69 -14.87
N THR A 52 -10.77 -11.08 -14.24
CA THR A 52 -10.59 -10.32 -13.00
C THR A 52 -10.30 -11.25 -11.83
N GLU A 53 -11.03 -12.37 -11.70
CA GLU A 53 -10.78 -13.39 -10.67
C GLU A 53 -9.40 -14.04 -10.82
N GLU A 54 -8.99 -14.37 -12.05
CA GLU A 54 -7.64 -14.88 -12.34
C GLU A 54 -6.56 -13.87 -11.92
N ARG A 55 -6.72 -12.60 -12.32
CA ARG A 55 -5.79 -11.52 -11.96
C ARG A 55 -5.78 -11.22 -10.47
N LYS A 56 -6.91 -11.38 -9.78
CA LYS A 56 -7.00 -11.20 -8.32
C LYS A 56 -6.13 -12.22 -7.60
N ALA A 57 -6.14 -13.49 -8.01
CA ALA A 57 -5.27 -14.51 -7.44
C ALA A 57 -3.78 -14.18 -7.63
N GLU A 58 -3.38 -13.74 -8.82
CA GLU A 58 -2.01 -13.26 -9.06
C GLU A 58 -1.66 -12.01 -8.24
N PHE A 59 -2.62 -11.08 -8.13
CA PHE A 59 -2.47 -9.86 -7.36
C PHE A 59 -2.29 -10.15 -5.88
N GLU A 60 -3.06 -11.07 -5.29
CA GLU A 60 -2.91 -11.48 -3.89
C GLU A 60 -1.53 -12.08 -3.62
N LYS A 61 -1.02 -12.90 -4.55
CA LYS A 61 0.34 -13.45 -4.46
C LYS A 61 1.39 -12.34 -4.50
N LYS A 62 1.34 -11.46 -5.50
CA LYS A 62 2.25 -10.31 -5.64
C LYS A 62 2.14 -9.34 -4.45
N TYR A 63 0.94 -9.13 -3.93
CA TYR A 63 0.67 -8.31 -2.75
C TYR A 63 1.29 -8.91 -1.49
N LYS A 64 1.14 -10.22 -1.25
CA LYS A 64 1.79 -10.90 -0.13
C LYS A 64 3.31 -10.80 -0.22
N GLU A 65 3.88 -11.02 -1.39
CA GLU A 65 5.32 -10.86 -1.62
C GLU A 65 5.80 -9.42 -1.40
N PHE A 66 5.08 -8.43 -1.94
CA PHE A 66 5.37 -7.01 -1.77
C PHE A 66 5.29 -6.59 -0.30
N THR A 67 4.23 -7.01 0.41
CA THR A 67 4.04 -6.70 1.82
C THR A 67 5.09 -7.39 2.70
N SER A 68 5.50 -8.61 2.34
CA SER A 68 6.60 -9.33 3.01
C SER A 68 7.95 -8.63 2.81
N LYS A 69 8.27 -8.22 1.57
CA LYS A 69 9.47 -7.45 1.24
C LYS A 69 9.48 -6.10 1.97
N LEU A 70 8.37 -5.37 1.95
CA LEU A 70 8.22 -4.13 2.69
C LEU A 70 8.41 -4.34 4.20
N LYS A 71 7.77 -5.34 4.81
CA LYS A 71 7.98 -5.62 6.24
C LYS A 71 9.43 -5.98 6.56
N GLY A 72 10.09 -6.78 5.72
CA GLY A 72 11.49 -7.15 5.89
C GLY A 72 12.45 -5.96 5.77
N SER A 73 12.24 -5.08 4.78
CA SER A 73 13.06 -3.88 4.59
C SER A 73 12.75 -2.78 5.62
N VAL A 74 11.50 -2.61 6.02
CA VAL A 74 11.10 -1.63 7.03
C VAL A 74 11.62 -2.02 8.41
N LYS A 75 11.52 -3.30 8.82
CA LYS A 75 12.06 -3.73 10.12
C LYS A 75 13.57 -3.48 10.23
N LYS A 76 14.31 -3.77 9.15
CA LYS A 76 15.76 -3.59 9.09
C LYS A 76 16.16 -2.11 9.14
N ASN A 77 15.49 -1.26 8.37
CA ASN A 77 15.77 0.19 8.39
C ASN A 77 15.37 0.85 9.73
N THR A 78 14.27 0.41 10.36
CA THR A 78 13.85 0.96 11.66
C THR A 78 14.77 0.53 12.81
N GLU A 79 15.27 -0.71 12.82
CA GLU A 79 16.25 -1.14 13.84
C GLU A 79 17.58 -0.39 13.71
N ASP A 80 18.10 -0.25 12.49
CA ASP A 80 19.35 0.47 12.23
C ASP A 80 19.23 1.98 12.59
N GLU A 81 18.12 2.64 12.22
CA GLU A 81 17.88 4.04 12.59
C GLU A 81 17.71 4.22 14.10
N VAL A 82 17.04 3.29 14.79
CA VAL A 82 16.86 3.34 16.25
C VAL A 82 18.19 3.11 16.97
N GLU A 83 19.06 2.23 16.47
CA GLU A 83 20.38 2.01 17.04
C GLU A 83 21.29 3.24 16.85
N GLU A 84 21.24 3.87 15.67
CA GLU A 84 22.01 5.09 15.39
C GLU A 84 21.52 6.28 16.24
N LEU A 85 20.21 6.41 16.42
CA LEU A 85 19.62 7.40 17.32
C LEU A 85 20.01 7.16 18.78
N ARG A 86 20.04 5.90 19.24
CA ARG A 86 20.50 5.55 20.60
C ARG A 86 21.98 5.88 20.82
N LYS A 87 22.85 5.63 19.83
CA LYS A 87 24.26 6.03 19.88
C LYS A 87 24.42 7.55 19.97
N LYS A 88 23.69 8.30 19.14
CA LYS A 88 23.68 9.77 19.20
C LYS A 88 23.15 10.29 20.54
N LEU A 89 22.12 9.66 21.10
CA LEU A 89 21.59 10.01 22.42
C LEU A 89 22.64 9.75 23.52
N ALA A 90 23.29 8.60 23.52
CA ALA A 90 24.34 8.25 24.48
C ALA A 90 25.56 9.18 24.38
N ASP A 91 25.98 9.56 23.17
CA ASP A 91 27.05 10.53 22.94
C ASP A 91 26.68 11.93 23.44
N LEU A 92 25.42 12.34 23.23
CA LEU A 92 24.91 13.61 23.73
C LEU A 92 24.78 13.61 25.26
N GLU A 93 24.30 12.52 25.85
CA GLU A 93 24.22 12.33 27.30
C GLU A 93 25.63 12.33 27.95
N ALA A 94 26.61 11.67 27.34
CA ALA A 94 27.99 11.69 27.80
C ALA A 94 28.64 13.09 27.70
N LYS A 95 28.32 13.85 26.64
CA LYS A 95 28.75 15.25 26.48
C LYS A 95 28.06 16.18 27.48
N LEU A 96 26.77 15.97 27.76
CA LEU A 96 26.02 16.70 28.78
C LEU A 96 26.51 16.38 30.19
N ALA A 97 26.88 15.14 30.49
CA ALA A 97 27.49 14.75 31.75
C ALA A 97 28.87 15.40 31.96
N LYS A 98 29.70 15.47 30.90
CA LYS A 98 30.98 16.22 30.92
C LYS A 98 30.78 17.73 31.06
N SER A 99 29.73 18.30 30.45
CA SER A 99 29.41 19.73 30.55
C SER A 99 28.84 20.12 31.92
N LYS A 100 27.99 19.27 32.53
CA LYS A 100 27.45 19.52 33.89
C LYS A 100 28.45 19.21 35.00
N GLY A 101 29.43 18.33 34.78
CA GLY A 101 30.52 18.08 35.72
C GLY A 101 31.52 19.24 35.86
N GLY A 102 31.58 20.15 34.88
CA GLY A 102 32.45 21.34 34.93
C GLY A 102 31.87 22.52 35.71
N ALA A 103 30.55 22.58 35.91
CA ALA A 103 29.89 23.70 36.59
C ALA A 103 29.78 23.53 38.11
N GLN A 104 30.04 22.33 38.65
CA GLN A 104 29.93 22.06 40.09
C GLN A 104 31.24 22.20 40.89
N ASN A 105 32.38 22.37 40.21
CA ASN A 105 33.69 22.62 40.85
C ASN A 105 34.14 24.09 40.82
N ALA A 106 33.28 25.02 40.40
CA ALA A 106 33.56 26.47 40.45
C ALA A 106 32.66 27.24 41.44
N ALA A 107 31.83 26.54 42.22
CA ALA A 107 30.96 27.14 43.21
C ALA A 107 30.73 26.24 44.45
N LYS A 108 31.80 25.68 45.03
CA LYS A 108 31.97 25.55 46.48
C LYS A 108 33.38 25.14 46.86
#